data_AF-A0A1B8P0E0-F1
#
_entry.id   AF-A0A1B8P0E0-F1
#
_cell.length_a   1.000
_cell.length_b   1.000
_cell.length_c   1.000
_cell.angle_alpha   90.00
_cell.angle_beta   90.00
_cell.angle_gamma   90.00
#
_symmetry.space_group_name_H-M   'P 1'
#
loop_
_entity.id
_entity.type
_entity.pdbx_description
1 polymer ?
#
loop_
_entity_poly.entity_id
_entity_poly.type
_entity_poly.pdbx_seq_one_letter_code
_entity_poly.pdbx_strand_id
1 'polypeptide(L)'
;MPQDLTRDLQDLIERGRDRQLRLAVTGLSRAGKTAFLTSLVDQLRHAGLEARLDLLGAAREQRLLGAQRVAQQDLGVPRFPYDQAMQALGSDPPSWPTPTRGISELRLKIRYRRAHANWWRGNTAELTLDLFDYPGEWLLDLPLLDHDFASWSRTQCEGNGPARRALFADWHAAIAELDPASEVDEARLAELAEHYAEGLRAAREAGFSDLQPGRFLLPGDLAGAPVLQFFPLPGLDDWSAEALAALPDTSLYATLARRFAYYQQRIVRPFYRDHFRRFDRQIVLVDVLGRSMPARSASRTCRALCPA
;
A
#
# COMPACT_ATOMS: atom_id res chain seq x y z
N MET A 1 18.84 7.06 16.20
CA MET A 1 17.98 6.74 17.36
C MET A 1 17.51 7.94 18.19
N PRO A 2 18.23 9.08 18.34
CA PRO A 2 17.69 10.25 19.07
C PRO A 2 16.63 11.04 18.28
N GLN A 3 16.70 11.01 16.94
CA GLN A 3 15.84 11.81 16.06
C GLN A 3 14.39 11.29 16.03
N ASP A 4 14.16 9.98 16.05
CA ASP A 4 12.81 9.39 16.06
C ASP A 4 12.03 9.75 17.33
N LEU A 5 12.67 9.68 18.50
CA LEU A 5 12.04 10.04 19.78
C LEU A 5 11.65 11.52 19.83
N THR A 6 12.48 12.39 19.25
CA THR A 6 12.20 13.83 19.21
C THR A 6 11.02 14.14 18.28
N ARG A 7 10.93 13.43 17.15
CA ARG A 7 9.82 13.53 16.20
C ARG A 7 8.53 12.98 16.78
N ASP A 8 8.58 11.82 17.44
CA ASP A 8 7.43 11.20 18.08
C ASP A 8 6.89 12.08 19.23
N LEU A 9 7.76 12.75 20.00
CA LEU A 9 7.36 13.72 21.04
C LEU A 9 6.74 14.99 20.45
N GLN A 10 7.29 15.52 19.36
CA GLN A 10 6.69 16.67 18.66
C GLN A 10 5.33 16.31 18.06
N ASP A 11 5.22 15.15 17.42
CA ASP A 11 3.95 14.61 16.92
C ASP A 11 2.94 14.46 18.06
N LEU A 12 3.35 13.98 19.24
CA LEU A 12 2.47 13.83 20.41
C LEU A 12 1.98 15.19 20.94
N ILE A 13 2.86 16.18 20.98
CA ILE A 13 2.53 17.55 21.42
C ILE A 13 1.61 18.25 20.41
N GLU A 14 1.83 18.05 19.11
CA GLU A 14 0.98 18.58 18.04
C GLU A 14 -0.39 17.90 17.99
N ARG A 15 -0.45 16.59 18.24
CA ARG A 15 -1.69 15.81 18.44
C ARG A 15 -2.45 16.28 19.68
N GLY A 16 -1.76 16.50 20.79
CA GLY A 16 -2.34 17.07 22.02
C GLY A 16 -2.84 18.52 21.87
N ARG A 17 -2.53 19.18 20.74
CA ARG A 17 -2.94 20.54 20.40
C ARG A 17 -4.00 20.64 19.30
N ASP A 18 -4.57 19.53 18.80
CA ASP A 18 -5.55 19.49 17.70
C ASP A 18 -5.05 20.14 16.40
N ARG A 19 -3.77 19.95 16.03
CA ARG A 19 -3.15 20.70 14.91
C ARG A 19 -2.53 19.87 13.81
N GLN A 20 -2.50 18.54 13.92
CA GLN A 20 -2.01 17.68 12.85
C GLN A 20 -2.96 16.50 12.65
N LEU A 21 -3.28 16.20 11.39
CA LEU A 21 -4.06 15.05 10.98
C LEU A 21 -3.33 14.33 9.85
N ARG A 22 -3.06 13.04 10.03
CA ARG A 22 -2.44 12.16 9.03
C ARG A 22 -3.53 11.31 8.38
N LEU A 23 -3.87 11.64 7.14
CA LEU A 23 -4.90 11.00 6.35
C LEU A 23 -4.26 10.10 5.29
N ALA A 24 -4.45 8.80 5.44
CA ALA A 24 -4.06 7.80 4.45
C ALA A 24 -5.14 7.64 3.38
N VAL A 25 -4.74 7.58 2.12
CA VAL A 25 -5.57 7.24 0.97
C VAL A 25 -5.00 5.98 0.34
N THR A 26 -5.83 4.96 0.25
CA THR A 26 -5.47 3.67 -0.33
C THR A 26 -6.62 3.10 -1.16
N GLY A 27 -6.42 1.92 -1.73
CA GLY A 27 -7.31 1.28 -2.68
C GLY A 27 -6.51 0.47 -3.70
N LEU A 28 -7.14 -0.53 -4.30
CA LEU A 28 -6.53 -1.35 -5.33
C LEU A 28 -6.04 -0.49 -6.52
N SER A 29 -5.13 -1.05 -7.32
CA SER A 29 -4.67 -0.43 -8.55
C SER A 29 -5.85 0.04 -9.41
N ARG A 30 -5.71 1.26 -9.95
CA ARG A 30 -6.73 1.97 -10.74
C ARG A 30 -8.01 2.39 -10.01
N ALA A 31 -8.09 2.29 -8.68
CA ALA A 31 -9.24 2.81 -7.90
C ALA A 31 -9.37 4.35 -7.90
N GLY A 32 -8.52 5.09 -8.61
CA GLY A 32 -8.61 6.56 -8.74
C GLY A 32 -7.91 7.37 -7.63
N LYS A 33 -7.00 6.76 -6.85
CA LYS A 33 -6.28 7.44 -5.74
C LYS A 33 -5.64 8.77 -6.13
N THR A 34 -4.85 8.77 -7.21
CA THR A 34 -4.15 9.97 -7.68
C THR A 34 -5.13 11.05 -8.12
N ALA A 35 -6.21 10.70 -8.82
CA ALA A 35 -7.24 11.64 -9.23
C ALA A 35 -8.00 12.22 -8.02
N PHE A 36 -8.38 11.38 -7.07
CA PHE A 36 -9.04 11.79 -5.83
C PHE A 36 -8.18 12.76 -5.02
N LEU A 37 -6.92 12.41 -4.76
CA LEU A 37 -6.01 13.27 -4.00
C LEU A 37 -5.74 14.59 -4.72
N THR A 38 -5.55 14.55 -6.04
CA THR A 38 -5.36 15.77 -6.84
C THR A 38 -6.56 16.71 -6.69
N SER A 39 -7.78 16.18 -6.86
CA SER A 39 -9.02 16.94 -6.70
C SER A 39 -9.19 17.47 -5.27
N LEU A 40 -8.97 16.64 -4.24
CA LEU A 40 -9.07 17.06 -2.84
C LEU A 40 -8.11 18.21 -2.52
N VAL A 41 -6.85 18.09 -2.94
CA VAL A 41 -5.84 19.12 -2.75
C VAL A 41 -6.23 20.40 -3.49
N ASP A 42 -6.69 20.27 -4.73
CA ASP A 42 -7.10 21.41 -5.55
C ASP A 42 -8.28 22.18 -4.93
N GLN A 43 -9.33 21.46 -4.51
CA GLN A 43 -10.50 22.04 -3.86
C GLN A 43 -10.16 22.73 -2.53
N LEU A 44 -9.27 22.14 -1.71
CA LEU A 44 -8.84 22.74 -0.44
C LEU A 44 -7.99 23.99 -0.66
N ARG A 45 -7.14 24.01 -1.68
CA ARG A 45 -6.32 25.19 -2.02
C ARG A 45 -7.16 26.35 -2.52
N HIS A 46 -8.22 26.07 -3.27
CA HIS A 46 -9.16 27.09 -3.78
C HIS A 46 -10.36 27.33 -2.84
N ALA A 47 -10.33 26.75 -1.64
CA ALA A 47 -11.36 26.98 -0.63
C ALA A 47 -11.36 28.44 -0.18
N GLY A 48 -12.53 29.06 -0.11
CA GLY A 48 -12.69 30.48 0.23
C GLY A 48 -12.59 31.44 -0.95
N LEU A 49 -12.32 30.94 -2.17
CA LEU A 49 -12.41 31.68 -3.42
C LEU A 49 -13.59 31.16 -4.26
N GLU A 50 -13.38 30.04 -4.95
CA GLU A 50 -14.29 29.52 -5.98
C GLU A 50 -14.87 28.14 -5.64
N ALA A 51 -14.17 27.36 -4.81
CA ALA A 51 -14.58 25.99 -4.48
C ALA A 51 -15.88 25.96 -3.67
N ARG A 52 -16.88 25.22 -4.18
CA ARG A 52 -18.19 25.02 -3.52
C ARG A 52 -18.18 23.74 -2.68
N LEU A 53 -17.73 23.87 -1.43
CA LEU A 53 -17.64 22.77 -0.48
C LEU A 53 -18.83 22.78 0.50
N ASP A 54 -20.06 22.77 -0.01
CA ASP A 54 -21.28 22.99 0.79
C ASP A 54 -21.53 21.90 1.85
N LEU A 55 -21.01 20.69 1.63
CA LEU A 55 -21.11 19.59 2.59
C LEU A 55 -20.00 19.64 3.67
N LEU A 56 -18.99 20.50 3.49
CA LEU A 56 -17.96 20.72 4.50
C LEU A 56 -18.41 21.87 5.40
N GLY A 57 -18.85 21.55 6.63
CA GLY A 57 -19.44 22.53 7.55
C GLY A 57 -18.61 23.81 7.74
N ALA A 58 -17.27 23.69 7.83
CA ALA A 58 -16.39 24.86 7.94
C ALA A 58 -16.37 25.74 6.68
N ALA A 59 -16.50 25.18 5.48
CA ALA A 59 -16.59 25.95 4.24
C ALA A 59 -17.99 26.56 4.08
N ARG A 60 -19.05 25.80 4.35
CA ARG A 60 -20.44 26.27 4.33
C ARG A 60 -20.67 27.46 5.26
N GLU A 61 -20.07 27.43 6.45
CA GLU A 61 -20.13 28.52 7.43
C GLU A 61 -19.14 29.66 7.12
N GLN A 62 -18.49 29.66 5.95
CA GLN A 62 -17.49 30.64 5.53
C GLN A 62 -16.34 30.81 6.54
N ARG A 63 -16.02 29.74 7.28
CA ARG A 63 -14.93 29.71 8.25
C ARG A 63 -13.63 29.22 7.63
N LEU A 64 -13.68 28.45 6.56
CA LEU A 64 -12.49 27.99 5.84
C LEU A 64 -11.85 29.16 5.07
N LEU A 65 -10.61 29.51 5.41
CA LEU A 65 -9.90 30.65 4.79
C LEU A 65 -9.03 30.22 3.60
N GLY A 66 -8.71 28.93 3.49
CA GLY A 66 -7.91 28.35 2.42
C GLY A 66 -6.84 27.38 2.94
N ALA A 67 -6.14 26.74 2.00
CA ALA A 67 -5.06 25.82 2.29
C ALA A 67 -3.81 26.13 1.46
N GLN A 68 -2.64 25.97 2.08
CA GLN A 68 -1.35 26.14 1.41
C GLN A 68 -0.54 24.85 1.48
N ARG A 69 0.07 24.46 0.36
CA ARG A 69 1.07 23.39 0.32
C ARG A 69 2.34 23.85 1.03
N VAL A 70 2.82 23.04 1.96
CA VAL A 70 4.07 23.29 2.69
C VAL A 70 5.04 22.13 2.48
N ALA A 71 6.30 22.32 2.86
CA ALA A 71 7.30 21.26 2.79
C ALA A 71 6.91 20.08 3.68
N GLN A 72 7.10 18.86 3.17
CA GLN A 72 6.97 17.63 3.94
C GLN A 72 8.10 17.53 4.98
N GLN A 73 7.82 16.88 6.11
CA GLN A 73 8.83 16.62 7.13
C GLN A 73 9.66 15.37 6.80
N ASP A 74 9.03 14.34 6.24
CA ASP A 74 9.72 13.11 5.90
C ASP A 74 10.43 13.23 4.56
N LEU A 75 11.76 13.24 4.59
CA LEU A 75 12.57 13.26 3.37
C LEU A 75 12.81 11.86 2.80
N GLY A 76 12.45 10.79 3.54
CA GLY A 76 12.52 9.41 3.07
C GLY A 76 11.32 8.98 2.22
N VAL A 77 10.25 9.78 2.21
CA VAL A 77 9.03 9.50 1.44
C VAL A 77 8.96 10.42 0.21
N PRO A 78 8.75 9.89 -1.01
CA PRO A 78 8.55 10.71 -2.20
C PRO A 78 7.39 11.70 -2.05
N ARG A 79 7.54 12.90 -2.62
CA ARG A 79 6.44 13.87 -2.67
C ARG A 79 5.35 13.41 -3.64
N PHE A 80 4.09 13.59 -3.27
CA PHE A 80 2.97 13.39 -4.18
C PHE A 80 3.06 14.35 -5.40
N PRO A 81 2.95 13.85 -6.64
CA PRO A 81 3.21 14.62 -7.85
C PRO A 81 2.01 15.49 -8.29
N TYR A 82 1.49 16.33 -7.39
CA TYR A 82 0.31 17.18 -7.65
C TYR A 82 0.47 18.09 -8.88
N ASP A 83 1.63 18.72 -9.06
CA ASP A 83 1.84 19.66 -10.18
C ASP A 83 1.82 18.93 -11.53
N GLN A 84 2.41 17.74 -11.60
CA GLN A 84 2.37 16.88 -12.80
C GLN A 84 0.94 16.39 -13.06
N ALA A 85 0.18 16.09 -11.99
CA ALA A 85 -1.20 15.66 -12.13
C ALA A 85 -2.10 16.77 -12.69
N MET A 86 -1.94 18.01 -12.20
CA MET A 86 -2.64 19.17 -12.74
C MET A 86 -2.24 19.47 -14.19
N GLN A 87 -0.95 19.31 -14.54
CA GLN A 87 -0.47 19.45 -15.92
C GLN A 87 -1.11 18.42 -16.85
N ALA A 88 -1.23 17.17 -16.43
CA ALA A 88 -1.89 16.12 -17.21
C ALA A 88 -3.38 16.43 -17.43
N LEU A 89 -4.07 16.94 -16.41
CA LEU A 89 -5.49 17.32 -16.52
C LEU A 89 -5.70 18.56 -17.40
N GLY A 90 -4.72 19.47 -17.44
CA GLY A 90 -4.75 20.68 -18.26
C GLY A 90 -4.09 20.54 -19.64
N SER A 91 -3.63 19.34 -20.03
CA SER A 91 -3.02 19.12 -21.34
C SER A 91 -4.03 19.16 -22.48
N ASP A 92 -3.55 19.24 -23.73
CA ASP A 92 -4.38 19.14 -24.93
C ASP A 92 -3.89 17.98 -25.82
N PRO A 93 -4.63 16.85 -25.91
CA PRO A 93 -5.86 16.56 -25.18
C PRO A 93 -5.61 16.34 -23.68
N PRO A 94 -6.61 16.57 -22.80
CA PRO A 94 -6.48 16.34 -21.37
C PRO A 94 -6.35 14.83 -21.07
N SER A 95 -5.58 14.49 -20.05
CA SER A 95 -5.28 13.10 -19.69
C SER A 95 -5.34 12.88 -18.18
N TRP A 96 -5.67 11.65 -17.78
CA TRP A 96 -5.63 11.29 -16.36
C TRP A 96 -4.19 11.21 -15.86
N PRO A 97 -3.91 11.62 -14.61
CA PRO A 97 -2.58 11.59 -14.05
C PRO A 97 -2.06 10.14 -13.91
N THR A 98 -0.76 9.97 -14.07
CA THR A 98 -0.12 8.66 -13.93
C THR A 98 -0.27 8.12 -12.51
N PRO A 99 -0.70 6.84 -12.33
CA PRO A 99 -0.78 6.23 -11.02
C PRO A 99 0.57 6.19 -10.30
N THR A 100 0.53 6.40 -8.98
CA THR A 100 1.70 6.26 -8.10
C THR A 100 2.12 4.79 -8.00
N ARG A 101 3.44 4.54 -8.02
CA ARG A 101 4.04 3.19 -7.94
C ARG A 101 4.48 2.81 -6.52
N GLY A 102 4.40 3.74 -5.58
CA GLY A 102 4.85 3.59 -4.20
C GLY A 102 4.12 4.54 -3.26
N ILE A 103 4.63 4.65 -2.04
CA ILE A 103 4.12 5.60 -1.07
C ILE A 103 4.52 7.02 -1.46
N SER A 104 3.61 7.98 -1.30
CA SER A 104 3.94 9.40 -1.45
C SER A 104 3.18 10.27 -0.46
N GLU A 105 3.73 11.44 -0.14
CA GLU A 105 3.20 12.36 0.86
C GLU A 105 2.94 13.76 0.27
N LEU A 106 1.86 14.41 0.72
CA LEU A 106 1.63 15.85 0.53
C LEU A 106 1.16 16.48 1.83
N ARG A 107 1.75 17.62 2.19
CA ARG A 107 1.37 18.38 3.37
C ARG A 107 0.65 19.69 3.02
N LEU A 108 -0.51 19.90 3.64
CA LEU A 108 -1.27 21.14 3.59
C LEU A 108 -1.31 21.80 4.97
N LYS A 109 -1.22 23.14 5.01
CA LYS A 109 -1.68 23.94 6.15
C LYS A 109 -3.02 24.57 5.81
N ILE A 110 -4.04 24.21 6.56
CA ILE A 110 -5.41 24.68 6.39
C ILE A 110 -5.69 25.75 7.44
N ARG A 111 -6.02 26.97 7.00
CA ARG A 111 -6.39 28.08 7.88
C ARG A 111 -7.89 28.19 7.96
N TYR A 112 -8.42 28.33 9.18
CA TYR A 112 -9.86 28.46 9.39
C TYR A 112 -10.20 29.32 10.60
N ARG A 113 -11.42 29.87 10.62
CA ARG A 113 -12.01 30.55 11.78
C ARG A 113 -12.61 29.52 12.73
N ARG A 114 -12.34 29.68 14.02
CA ARG A 114 -12.91 28.84 15.09
C ARG A 114 -14.43 29.05 15.14
N ALA A 115 -15.18 27.99 15.44
CA ALA A 115 -16.64 28.08 15.59
C ALA A 115 -17.04 28.93 16.81
N HIS A 116 -16.28 28.80 17.90
CA HIS A 116 -16.44 29.63 19.10
C HIS A 116 -15.23 30.55 19.25
N ALA A 117 -15.46 31.84 19.06
CA ALA A 117 -14.50 32.89 19.35
C ALA A 117 -14.46 33.11 20.87
N ASN A 118 -13.36 32.74 21.51
CA ASN A 118 -13.09 33.13 22.89
C ASN A 118 -12.23 34.38 22.85
N TRP A 119 -12.61 35.42 23.59
CA TRP A 119 -11.90 36.70 23.60
C TRP A 119 -10.40 36.61 23.97
N TRP A 120 -9.99 35.54 24.66
CA TRP A 120 -8.59 35.26 25.02
C TRP A 120 -7.79 34.48 23.96
N ARG A 121 -8.42 33.88 22.95
CA ARG A 121 -7.73 33.12 21.88
C ARG A 121 -8.06 33.72 20.53
N GLY A 122 -7.05 33.89 19.67
CA GLY A 122 -7.25 34.38 18.31
C GLY A 122 -8.33 33.62 17.55
N ASN A 123 -9.11 34.34 16.74
CA ASN A 123 -10.25 33.79 15.98
C ASN A 123 -9.85 32.80 14.89
N THR A 124 -8.57 32.77 14.50
CA THR A 124 -8.04 31.87 13.47
C THR A 124 -7.24 30.72 14.08
N ALA A 125 -7.33 29.55 13.46
CA ALA A 125 -6.55 28.38 13.76
C ALA A 125 -5.95 27.78 12.48
N GLU A 126 -4.95 26.93 12.66
CA GLU A 126 -4.27 26.18 11.61
C GLU A 126 -4.40 24.69 11.89
N LEU A 127 -4.70 23.91 10.86
CA LEU A 127 -4.62 22.46 10.84
C LEU A 127 -3.58 22.03 9.81
N THR A 128 -2.59 21.26 10.22
CA THR A 128 -1.67 20.56 9.33
C THR A 128 -2.32 19.26 8.90
N LEU A 129 -2.51 19.07 7.59
CA LEU A 129 -3.04 17.85 7.00
C LEU A 129 -1.95 17.18 6.19
N ASP A 130 -1.52 16.00 6.64
CA ASP A 130 -0.59 15.14 5.91
C ASP A 130 -1.40 14.09 5.14
N LEU A 131 -1.31 14.12 3.82
CA LEU A 131 -1.97 13.20 2.91
C LEU A 131 -0.96 12.17 2.44
N PHE A 132 -1.23 10.88 2.73
CA PHE A 132 -0.39 9.77 2.29
C PHE A 132 -1.13 8.97 1.21
N ASP A 133 -0.52 8.80 0.04
CA ASP A 133 -0.99 7.86 -1.00
C ASP A 133 -0.14 6.60 -0.93
N TYR A 134 -0.75 5.42 -0.87
CA TYR A 134 -0.01 4.17 -1.01
C TYR A 134 -0.86 3.03 -1.61
N PRO A 135 -0.22 2.02 -2.24
CA PRO A 135 -0.93 0.88 -2.83
C PRO A 135 -1.66 0.01 -1.80
N GLY A 136 -2.95 -0.25 -2.02
CA GLY A 136 -3.73 -1.11 -1.11
C GLY A 136 -3.24 -2.55 -1.10
N GLU A 137 -2.62 -3.00 -2.18
CA GLU A 137 -2.01 -4.33 -2.32
C GLU A 137 -0.98 -4.61 -1.22
N TRP A 138 -0.30 -3.59 -0.67
CA TRP A 138 0.69 -3.80 0.39
C TRP A 138 0.05 -4.21 1.74
N LEU A 139 -1.25 -3.98 1.93
CA LEU A 139 -1.97 -4.47 3.11
C LEU A 139 -2.22 -5.98 3.05
N LEU A 140 -2.21 -6.56 1.84
CA LEU A 140 -2.37 -8.01 1.64
C LEU A 140 -1.21 -8.80 2.25
N ASP A 141 -0.08 -8.16 2.52
CA ASP A 141 1.11 -8.78 3.09
C ASP A 141 1.11 -8.84 4.63
N LEU A 142 0.16 -8.19 5.31
CA LEU A 142 0.12 -8.20 6.77
C LEU A 142 0.03 -9.63 7.36
N PRO A 143 -0.82 -10.53 6.84
CA PRO A 143 -0.89 -11.91 7.32
C PRO A 143 0.43 -12.67 7.18
N LEU A 144 1.31 -12.28 6.24
CA LEU A 144 2.61 -12.94 6.10
C LEU A 144 3.41 -12.88 7.41
N LEU A 145 3.22 -11.86 8.26
CA LEU A 145 3.94 -11.72 9.52
C LEU A 145 3.65 -12.82 10.54
N ASP A 146 2.54 -13.54 10.36
CA ASP A 146 2.12 -14.66 11.22
C ASP A 146 2.58 -16.02 10.70
N HIS A 147 3.28 -16.04 9.55
CA HIS A 147 3.77 -17.25 8.90
C HIS A 147 5.31 -17.31 8.88
N ASP A 148 5.83 -18.52 8.99
CA ASP A 148 7.14 -18.85 8.41
C ASP A 148 6.98 -19.25 6.92
N PHE A 149 8.10 -19.44 6.21
CA PHE A 149 8.05 -19.74 4.79
C PHE A 149 7.31 -21.06 4.46
N ALA A 150 7.47 -22.08 5.31
CA ALA A 150 6.84 -23.39 5.08
C ALA A 150 5.32 -23.32 5.27
N SER A 151 4.85 -22.72 6.37
CA SER A 151 3.43 -22.54 6.62
C SER A 151 2.77 -21.65 5.56
N TRP A 152 3.41 -20.55 5.16
CA TRP A 152 2.92 -19.72 4.06
C TRP A 152 2.81 -20.50 2.75
N SER A 153 3.84 -21.28 2.40
CA SER A 153 3.85 -22.08 1.19
C SER A 153 2.71 -23.10 1.17
N ARG A 154 2.48 -23.81 2.28
CA ARG A 154 1.34 -24.74 2.42
C ARG A 154 0.01 -24.02 2.23
N THR A 155 -0.21 -22.90 2.92
CA THR A 155 -1.45 -22.12 2.78
C THR A 155 -1.67 -21.64 1.34
N GLN A 156 -0.61 -21.22 0.64
CA GLN A 156 -0.72 -20.80 -0.76
C GLN A 156 -0.93 -21.95 -1.73
N CYS A 157 -0.53 -23.18 -1.39
CA CYS A 157 -0.79 -24.38 -2.20
C CYS A 157 -2.17 -24.98 -1.92
N GLU A 158 -2.65 -24.87 -0.69
CA GLU A 158 -3.99 -25.26 -0.26
C GLU A 158 -5.07 -24.31 -0.83
N GLY A 159 -6.27 -24.82 -1.11
CA GLY A 159 -7.46 -23.96 -1.18
C GLY A 159 -7.73 -23.14 -2.47
N ASN A 160 -6.96 -23.29 -3.54
CA ASN A 160 -7.10 -22.36 -4.69
C ASN A 160 -8.25 -22.63 -5.67
N GLY A 161 -8.93 -23.77 -5.60
CA GLY A 161 -9.97 -24.13 -6.58
C GLY A 161 -9.44 -24.23 -8.03
N PRO A 162 -10.24 -24.78 -8.96
CA PRO A 162 -9.78 -25.01 -10.33
C PRO A 162 -9.51 -23.71 -11.09
N ALA A 163 -10.33 -22.68 -10.87
CA ALA A 163 -10.22 -21.41 -11.60
C ALA A 163 -8.93 -20.64 -11.30
N ARG A 164 -8.50 -20.56 -10.02
CA ARG A 164 -7.22 -19.91 -9.68
C ARG A 164 -6.05 -20.77 -10.14
N ARG A 165 -6.09 -22.09 -9.92
CA ARG A 165 -5.01 -22.99 -10.37
C ARG A 165 -4.72 -22.86 -11.87
N ALA A 166 -5.74 -22.68 -12.70
CA ALA A 166 -5.57 -22.46 -14.13
C ALA A 166 -4.76 -21.18 -14.46
N LEU A 167 -4.84 -20.14 -13.63
CA LEU A 167 -4.08 -18.89 -13.81
C LEU A 167 -2.60 -19.02 -13.42
N PHE A 168 -2.24 -20.08 -12.68
CA PHE A 168 -0.88 -20.40 -12.28
C PHE A 168 -0.36 -21.66 -13.00
N ALA A 169 -0.96 -22.05 -14.13
CA ALA A 169 -0.63 -23.30 -14.82
C ALA A 169 0.86 -23.36 -15.22
N ASP A 170 1.38 -22.29 -15.81
CA ASP A 170 2.79 -22.20 -16.24
C ASP A 170 3.74 -22.27 -15.04
N TRP A 171 3.38 -21.60 -13.95
CA TRP A 171 4.14 -21.67 -12.70
C TRP A 171 4.12 -23.09 -12.11
N HIS A 172 2.97 -23.74 -12.02
CA HIS A 172 2.84 -25.11 -11.53
C HIS A 172 3.63 -26.11 -12.39
N ALA A 173 3.61 -25.95 -13.71
CA ALA A 173 4.40 -26.79 -14.60
C ALA A 173 5.91 -26.58 -14.38
N ALA A 174 6.34 -25.32 -14.22
CA ALA A 174 7.76 -24.98 -14.09
C ALA A 174 8.39 -25.40 -12.74
N ILE A 175 7.59 -25.56 -11.69
CA ILE A 175 8.04 -25.94 -10.34
C ILE A 175 7.85 -27.43 -10.01
N ALA A 176 7.18 -28.21 -10.87
CA ALA A 176 6.75 -29.58 -10.55
C ALA A 176 7.90 -30.54 -10.19
N GLU A 177 9.09 -30.27 -10.71
CA GLU A 177 10.29 -31.10 -10.53
C GLU A 177 11.29 -30.50 -9.52
N LEU A 178 10.92 -29.43 -8.82
CA LEU A 178 11.83 -28.81 -7.86
C LEU A 178 11.96 -29.67 -6.60
N ASP A 179 13.19 -30.05 -6.31
CA ASP A 179 13.56 -30.64 -5.03
C ASP A 179 13.92 -29.53 -4.03
N PRO A 180 13.24 -29.41 -2.87
CA PRO A 180 13.60 -28.48 -1.81
C PRO A 180 15.09 -28.55 -1.38
N ALA A 181 15.72 -29.72 -1.49
CA ALA A 181 17.12 -29.96 -1.12
C ALA A 181 18.14 -29.62 -2.22
N SER A 182 17.69 -29.36 -3.46
CA SER A 182 18.58 -29.05 -4.58
C SER A 182 19.31 -27.71 -4.40
N GLU A 183 20.48 -27.57 -5.04
CA GLU A 183 21.20 -26.29 -5.06
C GLU A 183 20.47 -25.25 -5.92
N VAL A 184 20.64 -23.98 -5.55
CA VAL A 184 19.97 -22.85 -6.21
C VAL A 184 20.67 -22.46 -7.50
N ASP A 185 19.92 -22.49 -8.61
CA ASP A 185 20.23 -21.71 -9.81
C ASP A 185 19.50 -20.36 -9.73
N GLU A 186 20.28 -19.27 -9.59
CA GLU A 186 19.77 -17.91 -9.46
C GLU A 186 18.96 -17.44 -10.68
N ALA A 187 19.35 -17.85 -11.90
CA ALA A 187 18.64 -17.48 -13.12
C ALA A 187 17.28 -18.20 -13.18
N ARG A 188 17.28 -19.50 -12.87
CA ARG A 188 16.05 -20.29 -12.79
C ARG A 188 15.12 -19.79 -11.70
N LEU A 189 15.67 -19.41 -10.54
CA LEU A 189 14.89 -18.87 -9.42
C LEU A 189 14.18 -17.56 -9.78
N ALA A 190 14.85 -16.68 -10.52
CA ALA A 190 14.27 -15.43 -11.01
C ALA A 190 13.14 -15.68 -12.03
N GLU A 191 13.34 -16.61 -12.97
CA GLU A 191 12.31 -17.01 -13.95
C GLU A 191 11.04 -17.54 -13.26
N LEU A 192 11.20 -18.45 -12.30
CA LEU A 192 10.09 -19.06 -11.57
C LEU A 192 9.32 -18.03 -10.72
N ALA A 193 10.02 -17.07 -10.13
CA ALA A 193 9.38 -15.98 -9.40
C ALA A 193 8.57 -15.06 -10.33
N GLU A 194 9.03 -14.83 -11.56
CA GLU A 194 8.27 -14.04 -12.54
C GLU A 194 7.01 -14.78 -12.98
N HIS A 195 7.07 -16.09 -13.26
CA HIS A 195 5.86 -16.88 -13.56
C HIS A 195 4.84 -16.83 -12.42
N TYR A 196 5.30 -16.84 -11.16
CA TYR A 196 4.42 -16.66 -10.01
C TYR A 196 3.79 -15.25 -9.99
N ALA A 197 4.59 -14.21 -10.24
CA ALA A 197 4.11 -12.83 -10.30
C ALA A 197 3.10 -12.62 -11.44
N GLU A 198 3.30 -13.24 -12.60
CA GLU A 198 2.35 -13.26 -13.71
C GLU A 198 1.02 -13.92 -13.31
N GLY A 199 1.07 -15.08 -12.67
CA GLY A 199 -0.11 -15.74 -12.12
C GLY A 199 -0.87 -14.86 -11.12
N LEU A 200 -0.17 -14.13 -10.25
CA LEU A 200 -0.78 -13.15 -9.34
C LEU A 200 -1.45 -12.00 -10.10
N ARG A 201 -0.84 -11.47 -11.16
CA ARG A 201 -1.44 -10.41 -12.01
C ARG A 201 -2.70 -10.90 -12.70
N ALA A 202 -2.67 -12.11 -13.26
CA ALA A 202 -3.82 -12.74 -13.90
C ALA A 202 -4.96 -13.01 -12.87
N ALA A 203 -4.62 -13.49 -11.68
CA ALA A 203 -5.57 -13.69 -10.58
C ALA A 203 -6.21 -12.37 -10.12
N ARG A 204 -5.42 -11.29 -10.08
CA ARG A 204 -5.94 -9.94 -9.82
C ARG A 204 -6.97 -9.53 -10.85
N GLU A 205 -6.68 -9.73 -12.13
CA GLU A 205 -7.57 -9.40 -13.25
C GLU A 205 -8.86 -10.22 -13.19
N ALA A 206 -8.76 -11.50 -12.84
CA ALA A 206 -9.90 -12.40 -12.66
C ALA A 206 -10.73 -12.12 -11.38
N GLY A 207 -10.22 -11.34 -10.43
CA GLY A 207 -11.00 -10.87 -9.27
C GLY A 207 -10.81 -11.64 -7.99
N PHE A 208 -9.71 -12.40 -7.91
CA PHE A 208 -9.24 -12.94 -6.65
C PHE A 208 -8.72 -11.82 -5.75
N SER A 209 -8.98 -11.97 -4.46
CA SER A 209 -8.53 -11.04 -3.40
C SER A 209 -7.38 -11.60 -2.58
N ASP A 210 -7.15 -12.91 -2.64
CA ASP A 210 -6.05 -13.58 -1.96
C ASP A 210 -4.82 -13.61 -2.88
N LEU A 211 -4.10 -12.49 -2.85
CA LEU A 211 -2.96 -12.21 -3.72
C LEU A 211 -1.78 -11.83 -2.85
N GLN A 212 -0.93 -12.81 -2.56
CA GLN A 212 0.28 -12.63 -1.79
C GLN A 212 1.48 -13.15 -2.58
N PRO A 213 2.64 -12.48 -2.54
CA PRO A 213 2.89 -11.20 -1.88
C PRO A 213 2.37 -9.99 -2.69
N GLY A 214 1.81 -8.99 -2.02
CA GLY A 214 1.24 -7.79 -2.61
C GLY A 214 2.23 -6.95 -3.41
N ARG A 215 3.51 -6.90 -3.00
CA ARG A 215 4.58 -6.21 -3.77
C ARG A 215 4.88 -6.85 -5.12
N PHE A 216 4.49 -8.09 -5.38
CA PHE A 216 4.72 -8.71 -6.69
C PHE A 216 3.80 -8.09 -7.75
N LEU A 217 2.64 -7.57 -7.34
CA LEU A 217 1.70 -6.85 -8.18
C LEU A 217 2.14 -5.41 -8.46
N LEU A 218 2.79 -4.79 -7.47
CA LEU A 218 3.26 -3.40 -7.49
C LEU A 218 4.62 -3.31 -6.78
N PRO A 219 5.71 -3.66 -7.50
CA PRO A 219 7.04 -3.77 -6.89
C PRO A 219 7.64 -2.41 -6.53
N GLY A 220 7.21 -1.34 -7.20
CA GLY A 220 7.81 -0.01 -7.04
C GLY A 220 9.30 -0.06 -7.32
N ASP A 221 10.11 0.45 -6.38
CA ASP A 221 11.57 0.49 -6.49
C ASP A 221 12.25 -0.88 -6.30
N LEU A 222 11.50 -1.92 -5.90
CA LEU A 222 12.02 -3.28 -5.72
C LEU A 222 11.94 -4.14 -6.99
N ALA A 223 11.54 -3.55 -8.12
CA ALA A 223 11.45 -4.28 -9.39
C ALA A 223 12.80 -4.89 -9.77
N GLY A 224 12.83 -6.20 -10.00
CA GLY A 224 14.06 -6.95 -10.31
C GLY A 224 14.97 -7.25 -9.11
N ALA A 225 14.63 -6.79 -7.90
CA ALA A 225 15.44 -7.06 -6.72
C ALA A 225 15.28 -8.53 -6.26
N PRO A 226 16.36 -9.20 -5.79
CA PRO A 226 16.30 -10.59 -5.31
C PRO A 226 15.31 -10.83 -4.16
N VAL A 227 14.96 -9.78 -3.41
CA VAL A 227 13.95 -9.86 -2.34
C VAL A 227 12.55 -10.20 -2.86
N LEU A 228 12.26 -9.95 -4.14
CA LEU A 228 10.99 -10.32 -4.79
C LEU A 228 11.11 -11.63 -5.59
N GLN A 229 12.23 -12.35 -5.47
CA GLN A 229 12.45 -13.59 -6.20
C GLN A 229 12.25 -14.79 -5.26
N PHE A 230 11.03 -14.96 -4.77
CA PHE A 230 10.57 -16.12 -4.02
C PHE A 230 9.13 -16.46 -4.40
N PHE A 231 8.71 -17.69 -4.11
CA PHE A 231 7.38 -18.20 -4.44
C PHE A 231 7.03 -19.35 -3.46
N PRO A 232 5.76 -19.70 -3.31
CA PRO A 232 5.37 -20.78 -2.41
C PRO A 232 5.87 -22.12 -2.95
N LEU A 233 6.55 -22.92 -2.13
CA LEU A 233 7.12 -24.19 -2.58
C LEU A 233 6.10 -25.34 -2.36
N PRO A 234 5.65 -26.06 -3.41
CA PRO A 234 4.77 -27.21 -3.25
C PRO A 234 5.51 -28.42 -2.67
N GLY A 235 4.75 -29.41 -2.19
CA GLY A 235 5.32 -30.68 -1.69
C GLY A 235 5.95 -30.62 -0.29
N LEU A 236 5.82 -29.49 0.41
CA LEU A 236 6.32 -29.35 1.78
C LEU A 236 5.52 -30.13 2.84
N ASP A 237 4.45 -30.80 2.47
CA ASP A 237 3.68 -31.68 3.36
C ASP A 237 4.42 -32.99 3.65
N ASP A 238 5.29 -33.42 2.73
CA ASP A 238 6.13 -34.61 2.89
C ASP A 238 7.38 -34.35 3.75
N TRP A 239 7.58 -33.11 4.19
CA TRP A 239 8.76 -32.67 4.94
C TRP A 239 8.42 -32.25 6.38
N SER A 240 9.12 -32.84 7.36
CA SER A 240 9.04 -32.36 8.74
C SER A 240 9.80 -31.04 8.92
N ALA A 241 9.48 -30.29 9.97
CA ALA A 241 10.17 -29.05 10.31
C ALA A 241 11.67 -29.28 10.58
N GLU A 242 12.02 -30.39 11.23
CA GLU A 242 13.40 -30.78 11.54
C GLU A 242 14.17 -31.13 10.26
N ALA A 243 13.52 -31.83 9.32
CA ALA A 243 14.14 -32.19 8.04
C ALA A 243 14.45 -30.93 7.19
N LEU A 244 13.50 -29.98 7.13
CA LEU A 244 13.71 -28.71 6.44
C LEU A 244 14.80 -27.86 7.10
N ALA A 245 14.87 -27.85 8.44
CA ALA A 245 15.89 -27.12 9.18
C ALA A 245 17.29 -27.74 9.04
N ALA A 246 17.39 -29.03 8.70
CA ALA A 246 18.65 -29.73 8.47
C ALA A 246 19.19 -29.59 7.04
N LEU A 247 18.42 -28.99 6.12
CA LEU A 247 18.87 -28.76 4.74
C LEU A 247 20.05 -27.77 4.70
N PRO A 248 20.97 -27.90 3.72
CA PRO A 248 22.06 -26.94 3.54
C PRO A 248 21.56 -25.51 3.31
N ASP A 249 22.31 -24.51 3.76
CA ASP A 249 21.98 -23.08 3.54
C ASP A 249 21.94 -22.66 2.06
N THR A 250 22.56 -23.48 1.19
CA THR A 250 22.57 -23.33 -0.26
C THR A 250 21.39 -24.01 -0.96
N SER A 251 20.57 -24.74 -0.22
CA SER A 251 19.39 -25.41 -0.76
C SER A 251 18.34 -24.39 -1.25
N LEU A 252 17.52 -24.83 -2.19
CA LEU A 252 16.39 -24.07 -2.72
C LEU A 252 15.47 -23.60 -1.58
N TYR A 253 15.10 -24.51 -0.67
CA TYR A 253 14.26 -24.18 0.47
C TYR A 253 14.88 -23.09 1.35
N ALA A 254 16.13 -23.28 1.78
CA ALA A 254 16.81 -22.33 2.67
C ALA A 254 16.93 -20.94 2.03
N THR A 255 17.19 -20.89 0.72
CA THR A 255 17.29 -19.62 -0.02
C THR A 255 15.95 -18.90 -0.14
N LEU A 256 14.88 -19.62 -0.49
CA LEU A 256 13.52 -19.07 -0.54
C LEU A 256 13.06 -18.59 0.85
N ALA A 257 13.29 -19.39 1.89
CA ALA A 257 12.96 -19.04 3.26
C ALA A 257 13.69 -17.79 3.74
N ARG A 258 14.99 -17.65 3.40
CA ARG A 258 15.78 -16.45 3.70
C ARG A 258 15.24 -15.20 2.98
N ARG A 259 14.87 -15.30 1.71
CA ARG A 259 14.27 -14.20 0.94
C ARG A 259 12.92 -13.79 1.50
N PHE A 260 12.08 -14.76 1.85
CA PHE A 260 10.80 -14.53 2.51
C PHE A 260 10.97 -13.83 3.87
N ALA A 261 11.87 -14.32 4.73
CA ALA A 261 12.17 -13.70 6.01
C ALA A 261 12.70 -12.27 5.85
N TYR A 262 13.58 -12.04 4.87
CA TYR A 262 14.06 -10.71 4.54
C TYR A 262 12.91 -9.80 4.07
N TYR A 263 12.02 -10.29 3.21
CA TYR A 263 10.83 -9.55 2.75
C TYR A 263 9.95 -9.12 3.93
N GLN A 264 9.64 -10.04 4.84
CA GLN A 264 8.89 -9.74 6.05
C GLN A 264 9.59 -8.67 6.90
N GLN A 265 10.87 -8.85 7.19
CA GLN A 265 11.61 -8.01 8.13
C GLN A 265 11.97 -6.62 7.59
N ARG A 266 12.23 -6.52 6.28
CA ARG A 266 12.78 -5.31 5.66
C ARG A 266 11.77 -4.56 4.80
N ILE A 267 10.68 -5.22 4.36
CA ILE A 267 9.67 -4.59 3.51
C ILE A 267 8.34 -4.47 4.27
N VAL A 268 7.80 -5.59 4.77
CA VAL A 268 6.46 -5.59 5.40
C VAL A 268 6.44 -4.91 6.77
N ARG A 269 7.33 -5.32 7.69
CA ARG A 269 7.39 -4.76 9.06
C ARG A 269 7.68 -3.26 9.07
N PRO A 270 8.67 -2.73 8.31
CA PRO A 270 8.95 -1.30 8.31
C PRO A 270 7.78 -0.49 7.75
N PHE A 271 7.12 -0.96 6.69
CA PHE A 271 5.93 -0.28 6.17
C PHE A 271 4.84 -0.12 7.24
N TYR A 272 4.55 -1.20 7.97
CA TYR A 272 3.55 -1.16 9.03
C TYR A 272 3.97 -0.23 10.19
N ARG A 273 5.20 -0.40 10.69
CA ARG A 273 5.72 0.34 11.84
C ARG A 273 5.88 1.84 11.53
N ASP A 274 6.48 2.16 10.40
CA ASP A 274 6.95 3.51 10.10
C ASP A 274 5.87 4.38 9.46
N HIS A 275 4.89 3.77 8.78
CA HIS A 275 3.80 4.47 8.10
C HIS A 275 2.43 4.09 8.66
N PHE A 276 2.01 2.83 8.53
CA PHE A 276 0.62 2.42 8.78
C PHE A 276 0.13 2.76 10.20
N ARG A 277 0.92 2.44 11.23
CA ARG A 277 0.57 2.73 12.64
C ARG A 277 0.47 4.23 12.96
N ARG A 278 1.00 5.10 12.10
CA ARG A 278 1.03 6.55 12.31
C ARG A 278 -0.13 7.29 11.64
N PHE A 279 -0.99 6.59 10.88
CA PHE A 279 -2.16 7.20 10.26
C PHE A 279 -3.27 7.41 11.29
N ASP A 280 -3.89 8.60 11.28
CA ASP A 280 -5.00 8.93 12.18
C ASP A 280 -6.36 8.57 11.56
N ARG A 281 -6.45 8.66 10.23
CA ARG A 281 -7.65 8.41 9.43
C ARG A 281 -7.28 7.74 8.12
N GLN A 282 -8.21 6.97 7.57
CA GLN A 282 -8.00 6.23 6.33
C GLN A 282 -9.20 6.35 5.39
N ILE A 283 -8.91 6.52 4.10
CA ILE A 283 -9.88 6.47 3.00
C ILE A 283 -9.46 5.31 2.10
N VAL A 284 -10.39 4.38 1.86
CA VAL A 284 -10.21 3.28 0.92
C VAL A 284 -11.10 3.52 -0.29
N LEU A 285 -10.49 3.77 -1.44
CA LEU A 285 -11.20 3.94 -2.70
C LEU A 285 -11.47 2.59 -3.35
N VAL A 286 -12.71 2.43 -3.82
CA VAL A 286 -13.20 1.21 -4.45
C VAL A 286 -13.90 1.60 -5.73
N ASP A 287 -13.36 1.15 -6.87
CA ASP A 287 -14.03 1.31 -8.15
C ASP A 287 -15.06 0.18 -8.33
N VAL A 288 -16.34 0.56 -8.33
CA VAL A 288 -17.48 -0.33 -8.53
C VAL A 288 -18.01 -0.33 -9.96
N LEU A 289 -17.53 0.58 -10.82
CA LEU A 289 -18.02 0.80 -12.18
C LEU A 289 -17.06 0.24 -13.23
N GLY A 290 -15.75 0.39 -13.03
CA GLY A 290 -14.72 -0.10 -13.94
C GLY A 290 -14.63 -1.62 -14.05
N ARG A 291 -15.50 -2.34 -13.34
CA ARG A 291 -15.52 -3.79 -13.33
C ARG A 291 -16.94 -4.31 -13.27
N SER A 292 -17.26 -5.25 -14.16
CA SER A 292 -18.26 -6.28 -13.90
C SER A 292 -17.79 -7.19 -12.74
N MET A 293 -17.51 -6.62 -11.56
CA MET A 293 -17.30 -7.42 -10.36
C MET A 293 -18.67 -7.91 -9.90
N PRO A 294 -18.91 -9.23 -9.80
CA PRO A 294 -20.05 -9.69 -9.03
C PRO A 294 -19.91 -9.13 -7.60
N ALA A 295 -20.96 -8.48 -7.07
CA ALA A 295 -20.92 -7.71 -5.81
C ALA A 295 -20.29 -8.42 -4.59
N ARG A 296 -20.21 -9.76 -4.62
CA ARG A 296 -19.55 -10.60 -3.60
C ARG A 296 -18.01 -10.48 -3.57
N SER A 297 -17.34 -10.11 -4.66
CA SER A 297 -15.88 -9.96 -4.68
C SER A 297 -15.44 -8.59 -4.14
N ALA A 298 -16.20 -7.52 -4.43
CA ALA A 298 -15.94 -6.20 -3.89
C ALA A 298 -16.01 -6.17 -2.35
N SER A 299 -16.98 -6.87 -1.76
CA SER A 299 -17.13 -6.94 -0.29
C SER A 299 -15.99 -7.72 0.40
N ARG A 300 -15.44 -8.75 -0.25
CA ARG A 300 -14.29 -9.51 0.25
C ARG A 300 -13.00 -8.69 0.19
N THR A 301 -12.76 -7.98 -0.91
CA THR A 301 -11.61 -7.08 -1.04
C THR A 301 -11.65 -5.95 -0.01
N CYS A 302 -12.82 -5.33 0.23
CA CYS A 302 -12.95 -4.32 1.28
C CYS A 302 -12.65 -4.87 2.68
N ARG A 303 -13.07 -6.11 2.98
CA ARG A 303 -12.71 -6.77 4.25
C ARG A 303 -11.21 -7.04 4.38
N ALA A 304 -10.54 -7.41 3.28
CA ALA A 304 -9.10 -7.65 3.29
C ALA A 304 -8.29 -6.34 3.48
N LEU A 305 -8.79 -5.21 2.97
CA LEU A 305 -8.13 -3.90 3.07
C LEU A 305 -8.45 -3.13 4.35
N CYS A 306 -9.52 -3.49 5.06
CA CYS A 306 -9.90 -2.95 6.37
C CYS A 306 -10.02 -4.07 7.41
N PRO A 307 -8.91 -4.68 7.86
CA PRO A 307 -8.96 -5.55 9.02
C PRO A 307 -9.42 -4.73 10.24
N ALA A 308 -10.45 -5.22 10.93
CA ALA A 308 -11.06 -4.57 12.08
C ALA A 308 -10.09 -4.44 13.27
#